data_AF-A0A7I5E620-F1
#
_entry.id   AF-A0A7I5E620-F1
#
_cell.length_a   1.000
_cell.length_b   1.000
_cell.length_c   1.000
_cell.angle_alpha   90.00
_cell.angle_beta   90.00
_cell.angle_gamma   90.00
#
_symmetry.space_group_name_H-M   'P 1'
#
loop_
_entity.id
_entity.type
_entity.pdbx_description
1 polymer ?
#
loop_
_entity_poly.entity_id
_entity_poly.type
_entity_poly.pdbx_seq_one_letter_code
_entity_poly.pdbx_strand_id
1 'polypeptide(L)'
;MEHSKRCRRVAEKDTLMSCEDARCSTKFIDDLQQFVTMFKKRRIELGLTQRDVGRAIPTTSKFSQTTISRFESRALSLKNMCKMKVFLSQWLSTVDDTVKEVSAPQSALHSRKPRRSRTCFQKTAQAKMEQHFAKERWPNPVTLAHLAGELKLEFEVVRVWFCNRRQKFKREREMATAPLPQVAFVTSNPALDQLQNGFSRTLSYSDPYPLEELCATSEFVPFQ
;
A
#
# COMPACT_ATOMS: atom_id res chain seq x y z
N MET A 1 -30.27 26.35 -9.66
CA MET A 1 -29.46 27.38 -8.96
C MET A 1 -29.71 27.22 -7.49
N GLU A 2 -28.76 26.69 -6.73
CA GLU A 2 -28.63 26.83 -5.27
C GLU A 2 -27.20 26.36 -4.96
N HIS A 3 -26.27 27.27 -5.19
CA HIS A 3 -24.87 27.11 -4.85
C HIS A 3 -24.66 27.76 -3.48
N SER A 4 -23.84 27.11 -2.66
CA SER A 4 -22.96 27.77 -1.69
C SER A 4 -23.62 28.26 -0.40
N LYS A 5 -23.57 27.42 0.65
CA LYS A 5 -23.41 27.90 2.03
C LYS A 5 -22.47 26.98 2.79
N ARG A 6 -21.23 27.44 3.00
CA ARG A 6 -20.65 27.70 4.33
C ARG A 6 -19.12 27.77 4.23
N CYS A 7 -18.60 28.97 3.99
CA CYS A 7 -17.22 29.30 4.29
C CYS A 7 -17.22 30.69 4.94
N ARG A 8 -17.08 30.74 6.27
CA ARG A 8 -16.77 31.98 6.98
C ARG A 8 -15.94 31.65 8.22
N ARG A 9 -14.63 31.84 8.03
CA ARG A 9 -13.58 32.26 8.96
C ARG A 9 -13.80 31.98 10.45
N VAL A 10 -13.01 31.05 10.98
CA VAL A 10 -12.37 31.22 12.29
C VAL A 10 -10.96 30.66 12.15
N ALA A 11 -9.95 31.53 12.13
CA ALA A 11 -8.58 31.23 12.52
C ALA A 11 -7.74 32.50 12.38
N GLU A 12 -7.97 33.46 13.28
CA GLU A 12 -6.95 34.43 13.65
C GLU A 12 -6.54 34.05 15.08
N LYS A 13 -5.61 33.09 15.15
CA LYS A 13 -4.90 32.68 16.38
C LYS A 13 -3.63 31.90 15.99
N ASP A 14 -2.86 32.47 15.06
CA ASP A 14 -1.48 32.06 14.77
C ASP A 14 -0.52 32.73 15.76
N THR A 15 -0.58 32.32 17.02
CA THR A 15 0.53 32.58 17.96
C THR A 15 0.58 31.45 18.97
N LEU A 16 1.65 30.65 18.90
CA LEU A 16 2.11 29.67 19.89
C LEU A 16 1.43 28.29 19.87
N MET A 17 1.61 27.54 18.77
CA MET A 17 1.48 26.08 18.79
C MET A 17 2.69 25.51 19.55
N SER A 18 2.44 25.11 20.80
CA SER A 18 3.43 24.75 21.83
C SER A 18 4.44 23.69 21.37
N CYS A 19 5.72 23.98 21.54
CA CYS A 19 6.83 23.05 21.28
C CYS A 19 6.77 21.75 22.11
N GLU A 20 5.92 21.67 23.13
CA GLU A 20 5.77 20.48 24.00
C GLU A 20 4.98 19.34 23.35
N ASP A 21 3.92 19.65 22.60
CA ASP A 21 3.10 18.64 21.92
C ASP A 21 3.84 18.00 20.74
N ALA A 22 4.69 18.78 20.05
CA ALA A 22 5.55 18.26 18.99
C ALA A 22 6.59 17.28 19.52
N ARG A 23 7.20 17.55 20.69
CA ARG A 23 8.18 16.68 21.34
C ARG A 23 7.56 15.36 21.84
N CYS A 24 6.33 15.42 22.35
CA CYS A 24 5.58 14.22 22.73
C CYS A 24 5.29 13.32 21.52
N SER A 25 4.92 13.94 20.39
CA SER A 25 4.66 13.25 19.13
C SER A 25 5.91 12.63 18.51
N THR A 26 7.07 13.31 18.55
CA THR A 26 8.34 12.76 18.05
C THR A 26 8.80 11.56 18.87
N LYS A 27 8.75 11.65 20.20
CA LYS A 27 9.11 10.54 21.09
C LYS A 27 8.26 9.30 20.82
N PHE A 28 6.95 9.49 20.62
CA PHE A 28 6.04 8.39 20.28
C PHE A 28 6.39 7.72 18.94
N ILE A 29 6.74 8.51 17.92
CA ILE A 29 7.16 7.98 16.61
C ILE A 29 8.46 7.18 16.76
N ASP A 30 9.40 7.67 17.55
CA ASP A 30 10.67 6.98 17.81
C ASP A 30 10.44 5.65 18.56
N ASP A 31 9.57 5.63 19.56
CA ASP A 31 9.18 4.40 20.28
C ASP A 31 8.51 3.38 19.36
N LEU A 32 7.77 3.84 18.35
CA LEU A 32 7.18 2.97 17.33
C LEU A 32 8.25 2.44 16.38
N GLN A 33 9.21 3.26 15.98
CA GLN A 33 10.33 2.83 15.12
C GLN A 33 11.22 1.81 15.80
N GLN A 34 11.54 2.03 17.07
CA GLN A 34 12.29 1.08 17.91
C GLN A 34 11.55 -0.24 18.02
N PHE A 35 10.24 -0.20 18.29
CA PHE A 35 9.42 -1.41 18.33
C PHE A 35 9.46 -2.19 17.01
N VAL A 36 9.33 -1.52 15.87
CA VAL A 36 9.38 -2.16 14.54
C VAL A 36 10.73 -2.87 14.34
N THR A 37 11.83 -2.21 14.69
CA THR A 37 13.19 -2.77 14.56
C THR A 37 13.37 -3.99 15.48
N MET A 38 12.98 -3.87 16.75
CA MET A 38 13.06 -4.95 17.72
C MET A 38 12.22 -6.15 17.29
N PHE A 39 10.96 -5.92 16.90
CA PHE A 39 10.05 -6.96 16.44
C PHE A 39 10.63 -7.72 15.24
N LYS A 40 11.17 -7.01 14.24
CA LYS A 40 11.79 -7.63 13.07
C LYS A 40 12.99 -8.49 13.47
N LYS A 41 13.86 -7.98 14.34
CA LYS A 41 15.02 -8.71 14.87
C LYS A 41 14.57 -9.99 15.59
N ARG A 42 13.64 -9.87 16.53
CA ARG A 42 13.13 -11.00 17.33
C ARG A 42 12.48 -12.07 16.47
N ARG A 43 11.68 -11.69 15.47
CA ARG A 43 11.10 -12.63 14.50
C ARG A 43 12.18 -13.44 13.77
N ILE A 44 13.24 -12.77 13.31
CA ILE A 44 14.35 -13.41 12.59
C ILE A 44 15.12 -14.36 13.53
N GLU A 45 15.39 -13.94 14.77
CA GLU A 45 16.05 -14.78 15.79
C GLU A 45 15.27 -16.06 16.09
N LEU A 46 13.93 -15.97 16.09
CA LEU A 46 13.04 -17.12 16.26
C LEU A 46 12.90 -17.97 14.98
N GLY A 47 13.55 -17.59 13.88
CA GLY A 47 13.47 -18.30 12.59
C GLY A 47 12.09 -18.24 11.92
N LEU A 48 11.21 -17.32 12.34
CA LEU A 48 9.82 -17.26 11.86
C LEU A 48 9.73 -16.45 10.58
N THR A 49 9.01 -16.95 9.57
CA THR A 49 8.72 -16.13 8.38
C THR A 49 7.62 -15.11 8.70
N GLN A 50 7.56 -14.03 7.92
CA GLN A 50 6.45 -13.06 7.99
C GLN A 50 5.07 -13.72 7.78
N ARG A 51 5.03 -14.83 7.03
CA ARG A 51 3.81 -15.61 6.83
C ARG A 51 3.42 -16.37 8.11
N ASP A 52 4.39 -16.90 8.83
CA ASP A 52 4.15 -17.66 10.07
C ASP A 52 3.62 -16.74 11.17
N VAL A 53 4.22 -15.55 11.31
CA VAL A 53 3.71 -14.54 12.25
C VAL A 53 2.28 -14.15 11.92
N GLY A 54 1.96 -13.91 10.65
CA GLY A 54 0.60 -13.60 10.24
C GLY A 54 -0.44 -14.69 10.53
N ARG A 55 -0.01 -15.96 10.62
CA ARG A 55 -0.87 -17.10 10.99
C ARG A 55 -0.96 -17.31 12.50
N ALA A 56 0.12 -16.99 13.23
CA ALA A 56 0.23 -17.25 14.66
C ALA A 56 -0.55 -16.23 15.51
N ILE A 57 -0.85 -15.04 14.98
CA ILE A 57 -1.66 -14.03 15.67
C ILE A 57 -3.13 -14.51 15.73
N PRO A 58 -3.72 -14.71 16.93
CA PRO A 58 -5.05 -15.32 17.09
C PRO A 58 -6.25 -14.48 16.62
N THR A 59 -6.02 -13.33 15.98
CA THR A 59 -7.10 -12.39 15.63
C THR A 59 -8.05 -12.96 14.58
N THR A 60 -9.33 -12.60 14.69
CA THR A 60 -10.39 -12.91 13.70
C THR A 60 -10.04 -12.47 12.26
N SER A 61 -9.11 -11.54 12.12
CA SER A 61 -8.46 -11.13 10.88
C SER A 61 -7.04 -11.71 10.81
N LYS A 62 -6.80 -12.76 10.01
CA LYS A 62 -5.46 -13.30 9.77
C LYS A 62 -4.61 -12.27 9.01
N PHE A 63 -3.54 -11.78 9.61
CA PHE A 63 -2.60 -10.90 8.92
C PHE A 63 -1.88 -11.64 7.80
N SER A 64 -1.60 -10.93 6.72
CA SER A 64 -0.91 -11.50 5.57
C SER A 64 0.58 -11.22 5.64
N GLN A 65 1.39 -12.03 4.96
CA GLN A 65 2.83 -11.75 4.80
C GLN A 65 3.06 -10.31 4.30
N THR A 66 2.26 -9.84 3.34
CA THR A 66 2.34 -8.46 2.85
C THR A 66 2.03 -7.41 3.93
N THR A 67 1.16 -7.72 4.89
CA THR A 67 0.86 -6.82 6.01
C THR A 67 2.04 -6.72 6.96
N ILE A 68 2.64 -7.86 7.34
CA ILE A 68 3.82 -7.90 8.21
C ILE A 68 5.00 -7.20 7.53
N SER A 69 5.21 -7.45 6.24
CA SER A 69 6.25 -6.76 5.44
C SER A 69 6.08 -5.25 5.45
N ARG A 70 4.87 -4.73 5.19
CA ARG A 70 4.60 -3.29 5.22
C ARG A 70 4.76 -2.66 6.60
N PHE A 71 4.50 -3.42 7.67
CA PHE A 71 4.78 -2.97 9.02
C PHE A 71 6.29 -2.87 9.28
N GLU A 72 7.06 -3.92 8.93
CA GLU A 72 8.52 -3.95 9.07
C GLU A 72 9.23 -2.86 8.26
N SER A 73 8.70 -2.52 7.08
CA SER A 73 9.22 -1.44 6.24
C SER A 73 8.61 -0.06 6.55
N ARG A 74 7.76 0.04 7.57
CA ARG A 74 7.08 1.28 7.99
C ARG A 74 6.25 1.93 6.88
N ALA A 75 5.78 1.13 5.92
CA ALA A 75 5.03 1.56 4.74
C ALA A 75 3.50 1.53 4.95
N LEU A 76 3.05 1.79 6.18
CA LEU A 76 1.64 1.94 6.54
C LEU A 76 1.41 3.36 7.08
N SER A 77 0.15 3.81 7.07
CA SER A 77 -0.22 5.04 7.76
C SER A 77 0.05 4.92 9.27
N LEU A 78 0.35 6.03 9.95
CA LEU A 78 0.63 6.03 11.39
C LEU A 78 -0.48 5.35 12.20
N LYS A 79 -1.75 5.65 11.91
CA LYS A 79 -2.90 4.99 12.55
C LYS A 79 -2.88 3.47 12.40
N ASN A 80 -2.52 2.96 11.21
CA ASN A 80 -2.40 1.53 10.96
C ASN A 80 -1.16 0.93 11.61
N MET A 81 -0.05 1.66 11.66
CA MET A 81 1.14 1.25 12.41
C MET A 81 0.83 1.09 13.89
N CYS A 82 0.15 2.06 14.51
CA CYS A 82 -0.24 1.99 15.93
C CYS A 82 -1.15 0.79 16.19
N LYS A 83 -2.17 0.61 15.35
CA LYS A 83 -3.06 -0.55 15.44
C LYS A 83 -2.30 -1.87 15.31
N MET A 84 -1.31 -1.92 14.42
CA MET A 84 -0.50 -3.12 14.21
C MET A 84 0.45 -3.39 15.37
N LYS A 85 1.07 -2.35 15.95
CA LYS A 85 1.92 -2.46 17.14
C LYS A 85 1.17 -3.17 18.27
N VAL A 86 -0.08 -2.80 18.56
CA VAL A 86 -0.89 -3.45 19.62
C VAL A 86 -0.97 -4.97 19.43
N PHE A 87 -1.37 -5.43 18.24
CA PHE A 87 -1.51 -6.87 17.98
C PHE A 87 -0.18 -7.62 18.01
N LEU A 88 0.89 -7.00 17.49
CA LEU A 88 2.21 -7.61 17.42
C LEU A 88 2.91 -7.64 18.79
N SER A 89 2.73 -6.61 19.62
CA SER A 89 3.25 -6.59 20.99
C SER A 89 2.59 -7.68 21.84
N GLN A 90 1.27 -7.83 21.74
CA GLN A 90 0.55 -8.87 22.47
C GLN A 90 1.01 -10.27 22.06
N TRP A 91 1.17 -10.51 20.75
CA TRP A 91 1.68 -11.78 20.26
C TRP A 91 3.13 -12.04 20.70
N LEU A 92 4.01 -11.03 20.64
CA LEU A 92 5.41 -11.19 21.04
C LEU A 92 5.54 -11.56 22.53
N SER A 93 4.72 -10.96 23.40
CA SER A 93 4.66 -11.33 24.83
C SER A 93 4.36 -12.81 25.01
N THR A 94 3.35 -13.33 24.31
CA THR A 94 2.99 -14.76 24.42
C THR A 94 4.11 -15.68 23.96
N VAL A 95 4.87 -15.29 22.94
CA VAL A 95 6.01 -16.07 22.46
C VAL A 95 7.16 -16.02 23.46
N ASP A 96 7.47 -14.84 24.01
CA ASP A 96 8.55 -14.70 24.99
C ASP A 96 8.25 -15.43 26.31
N ASP A 97 6.99 -15.47 26.75
CA ASP A 97 6.57 -16.24 27.93
C ASP A 97 6.73 -17.75 27.69
N THR A 98 6.36 -18.25 26.50
CA THR A 98 6.55 -19.68 26.15
C THR A 98 8.02 -20.07 26.01
N VAL A 99 8.88 -19.15 25.54
CA VAL A 99 10.33 -19.39 25.39
C VAL A 99 11.05 -19.32 26.76
N LYS A 100 10.53 -18.57 27.73
CA LYS A 100 11.06 -18.53 29.10
C LYS A 100 10.71 -19.78 29.92
N GLU A 101 9.55 -20.38 29.66
CA GLU A 101 9.09 -21.60 30.34
C GLU A 101 9.72 -22.89 29.78
N VAL A 102 10.30 -22.85 28.56
CA VAL A 102 10.83 -24.05 27.89
C VAL A 102 12.26 -23.84 27.38
N SER A 103 13.24 -24.23 28.18
CA SER A 103 14.63 -24.44 27.78
C SER A 103 14.81 -25.76 27.02
N ALA A 104 14.16 -25.94 25.86
CA ALA A 104 14.47 -27.02 24.92
C ALA A 104 13.95 -26.71 23.48
N PRO A 105 14.63 -27.15 22.41
CA PRO A 105 14.34 -26.69 21.07
C PRO A 105 13.43 -27.68 20.33
N GLN A 106 12.11 -27.49 20.28
CA GLN A 106 11.30 -28.15 19.24
C GLN A 106 10.11 -27.35 18.71
N SER A 107 10.21 -27.12 17.40
CA SER A 107 9.16 -27.01 16.38
C SER A 107 7.76 -27.52 16.77
N ALA A 108 6.81 -26.63 17.00
CA ALA A 108 5.40 -27.02 17.05
C ALA A 108 4.44 -25.86 16.76
N LEU A 109 4.41 -25.33 15.52
CA LEU A 109 3.28 -24.49 15.05
C LEU A 109 2.95 -24.78 13.59
N HIS A 110 2.34 -25.94 13.32
CA HIS A 110 1.79 -26.27 12.01
C HIS A 110 0.30 -26.60 12.11
N SER A 111 -0.53 -25.55 12.11
CA SER A 111 -1.96 -25.63 11.80
C SER A 111 -2.23 -24.82 10.53
N ARG A 112 -2.16 -25.50 9.37
CA ARG A 112 -2.38 -24.90 8.04
C ARG A 112 -3.87 -24.93 7.69
N LYS A 113 -4.64 -23.96 8.19
CA LYS A 113 -6.03 -23.73 7.70
C LYS A 113 -6.05 -22.67 6.59
N PRO A 114 -6.75 -22.89 5.45
CA PRO A 114 -6.71 -22.01 4.29
C PRO A 114 -7.26 -20.60 4.59
N ARG A 115 -6.80 -19.64 3.78
CA ARG A 115 -7.11 -18.21 3.86
C ARG A 115 -8.34 -17.89 2.99
N ARG A 116 -9.15 -16.88 3.35
CA ARG A 116 -10.11 -16.28 2.40
C ARG A 116 -9.33 -15.63 1.25
N SER A 117 -9.53 -16.12 0.03
CA SER A 117 -8.90 -15.55 -1.17
C SER A 117 -9.43 -14.14 -1.44
N ARG A 118 -8.61 -13.29 -2.05
CA ARG A 118 -9.11 -12.02 -2.62
C ARG A 118 -9.92 -12.36 -3.86
N THR A 119 -11.07 -11.73 -4.04
CA THR A 119 -11.81 -11.82 -5.31
C THR A 119 -10.96 -11.22 -6.43
N CYS A 120 -10.50 -12.07 -7.35
CA CYS A 120 -9.90 -11.62 -8.60
C CYS A 120 -11.04 -11.41 -9.60
N PHE A 121 -11.22 -10.19 -10.08
CA PHE A 121 -12.23 -9.91 -11.09
C PHE A 121 -11.80 -10.52 -12.42
N GLN A 122 -12.72 -11.16 -13.13
CA GLN A 122 -12.50 -11.48 -14.53
C GLN A 122 -12.23 -10.18 -15.31
N LYS A 123 -11.30 -10.22 -16.28
CA LYS A 123 -10.93 -9.05 -17.10
C LYS A 123 -12.17 -8.43 -17.78
N THR A 124 -13.10 -9.27 -18.23
CA THR A 124 -14.38 -8.86 -18.83
C THR A 124 -15.27 -8.08 -17.85
N ALA A 125 -15.38 -8.54 -16.60
CA ALA A 125 -16.14 -7.85 -15.56
C ALA A 125 -15.51 -6.50 -15.20
N GLN A 126 -14.17 -6.44 -15.11
CA GLN A 126 -13.46 -5.18 -14.90
C GLN A 126 -13.71 -4.20 -16.05
N ALA A 127 -13.55 -4.63 -17.30
CA ALA A 127 -13.76 -3.77 -18.48
C ALA A 127 -15.18 -3.18 -18.51
N LYS A 128 -16.19 -3.99 -18.20
CA LYS A 128 -17.59 -3.54 -18.17
C LYS A 128 -17.87 -2.54 -17.03
N MET A 129 -17.29 -2.76 -15.85
CA MET A 129 -17.37 -1.78 -14.75
C MET A 129 -16.65 -0.46 -15.11
N GLU A 130 -15.52 -0.52 -15.81
CA GLU A 130 -14.81 0.67 -16.29
C GLU A 130 -15.60 1.42 -17.37
N GLN A 131 -16.25 0.71 -18.30
CA GLN A 131 -17.14 1.31 -19.30
C GLN A 131 -18.33 2.03 -18.65
N HIS A 132 -18.96 1.41 -17.64
CA HIS A 132 -20.01 2.08 -16.86
C HIS A 132 -19.47 3.30 -16.11
N PHE A 133 -18.30 3.19 -15.49
CA PHE A 133 -17.68 4.31 -14.76
C PHE A 133 -17.38 5.51 -15.65
N ALA A 134 -17.02 5.29 -16.92
CA ALA A 134 -16.79 6.36 -17.89
C ALA A 134 -18.07 7.15 -18.20
N LYS A 135 -19.22 6.45 -18.27
CA LYS A 135 -20.54 7.05 -18.48
C LYS A 135 -21.09 7.72 -17.22
N GLU A 136 -21.06 7.01 -16.10
CA GLU A 136 -21.63 7.45 -14.82
C GLU A 136 -20.70 7.08 -13.65
N ARG A 137 -20.09 8.10 -13.04
CA ARG A 137 -19.11 7.93 -11.95
C ARG A 137 -19.76 7.67 -10.59
N TRP A 138 -21.06 7.97 -10.45
CA TRP A 138 -21.86 7.81 -9.24
C TRP A 138 -23.17 7.06 -9.54
N PRO A 139 -23.10 5.77 -9.89
CA PRO A 139 -24.30 5.00 -10.17
C PRO A 139 -25.16 4.90 -8.92
N ASN A 140 -26.48 5.04 -9.11
CA ASN A 140 -27.44 4.84 -8.03
C ASN A 140 -27.48 3.36 -7.59
N PRO A 141 -28.03 3.04 -6.40
CA PRO A 141 -28.09 1.66 -5.91
C PRO A 141 -28.82 0.68 -6.83
N VAL A 142 -29.84 1.14 -7.56
CA VAL A 142 -30.61 0.30 -8.50
C VAL A 142 -29.73 -0.09 -9.70
N THR A 143 -29.01 0.87 -10.28
CA THR A 143 -28.04 0.66 -11.35
C THR A 143 -26.90 -0.28 -10.91
N LEU A 144 -26.42 -0.12 -9.67
CA LEU A 144 -25.41 -1.03 -9.10
C LEU A 144 -25.93 -2.46 -8.95
N ALA A 145 -27.18 -2.64 -8.52
CA ALA A 145 -27.79 -3.96 -8.41
C ALA A 145 -27.98 -4.63 -9.78
N HIS A 146 -28.41 -3.86 -10.79
CA HIS A 146 -28.50 -4.36 -12.17
C HIS A 146 -27.14 -4.80 -12.71
N LEU A 147 -26.12 -3.94 -12.56
CA LEU A 147 -24.75 -4.25 -12.98
C LEU A 147 -24.17 -5.47 -12.25
N ALA A 148 -24.48 -5.63 -10.96
CA ALA A 148 -24.09 -6.80 -10.18
C ALA A 148 -24.74 -8.09 -10.73
N GLY A 149 -26.03 -8.04 -11.08
CA GLY A 149 -26.74 -9.14 -11.74
C GLY A 149 -26.13 -9.51 -13.10
N GLU A 150 -25.86 -8.53 -13.95
CA GLU A 150 -25.24 -8.75 -15.26
C GLU A 150 -23.81 -9.34 -15.15
N LEU A 151 -23.05 -8.94 -14.14
CA LEU A 151 -21.68 -9.39 -13.91
C LEU A 151 -21.60 -10.68 -13.08
N LYS A 152 -22.72 -11.19 -12.57
CA LYS A 152 -22.80 -12.30 -11.61
C LYS A 152 -21.87 -12.09 -10.40
N LEU A 153 -21.83 -10.85 -9.90
CA LEU A 153 -21.06 -10.44 -8.72
C LEU A 153 -22.02 -10.03 -7.59
N GLU A 154 -21.56 -10.09 -6.35
CA GLU A 154 -22.32 -9.55 -5.22
C GLU A 154 -22.41 -8.02 -5.32
N PHE A 155 -23.58 -7.47 -4.97
CA PHE A 155 -23.82 -6.02 -4.95
C PHE A 155 -22.72 -5.26 -4.17
N GLU A 156 -22.33 -5.79 -3.01
CA GLU A 156 -21.32 -5.18 -2.16
C GLU A 156 -19.95 -5.10 -2.84
N VAL A 157 -19.61 -6.12 -3.62
CA VAL A 157 -18.35 -6.17 -4.37
C VAL A 157 -18.32 -5.07 -5.44
N VAL A 158 -19.41 -4.91 -6.20
CA VAL A 158 -19.53 -3.85 -7.22
C VAL A 158 -19.52 -2.47 -6.56
N ARG A 159 -20.25 -2.30 -5.46
CA ARG A 159 -20.30 -1.04 -4.69
C ARG A 159 -18.90 -0.63 -4.19
N VAL A 160 -18.17 -1.56 -3.58
CA VAL A 160 -16.79 -1.33 -3.10
C VAL A 160 -15.85 -1.04 -4.27
N TRP A 161 -16.03 -1.71 -5.40
CA TRP A 161 -15.26 -1.43 -6.62
C TRP A 161 -15.44 0.02 -7.07
N PHE A 162 -16.67 0.53 -7.17
CA PHE A 162 -16.94 1.93 -7.55
C PHE A 162 -16.36 2.92 -6.55
N CYS A 163 -16.44 2.64 -5.25
CA CYS A 163 -15.78 3.44 -4.20
C CYS A 163 -14.26 3.52 -4.42
N ASN A 164 -13.62 2.37 -4.64
CA ASN A 164 -12.17 2.29 -4.86
C ASN A 164 -11.75 2.96 -6.18
N ARG A 165 -12.54 2.79 -7.25
CA ARG A 165 -12.26 3.41 -8.55
C ARG A 165 -12.35 4.94 -8.48
N ARG A 166 -13.34 5.49 -7.76
CA ARG A 166 -13.44 6.94 -7.50
C ARG A 166 -12.24 7.47 -6.72
N GLN A 167 -11.79 6.75 -5.69
CA GLN A 167 -10.58 7.13 -4.96
C GLN A 167 -9.34 7.13 -5.86
N LYS A 168 -9.22 6.14 -6.75
CA LYS A 168 -8.13 6.09 -7.76
C LYS A 168 -8.21 7.28 -8.70
N PHE A 169 -9.40 7.58 -9.25
CA PHE A 169 -9.62 8.71 -10.15
C PHE A 169 -9.29 10.06 -9.50
N LYS A 170 -9.64 10.24 -8.22
CA LYS A 170 -9.29 11.44 -7.46
C LYS A 170 -7.75 11.61 -7.37
N ARG A 171 -7.03 10.54 -7.02
CA ARG A 171 -5.56 10.54 -6.96
C ARG A 171 -4.91 10.82 -8.32
N GLU A 172 -5.43 10.20 -9.38
CA GLU A 172 -4.98 10.43 -10.76
C GLU A 172 -5.11 11.91 -11.16
N ARG A 173 -6.21 12.58 -10.75
CA ARG A 173 -6.40 14.02 -11.00
C ARG A 173 -5.50 14.90 -10.15
N GLU A 174 -5.36 14.61 -8.86
CA GLU A 174 -4.49 15.38 -7.94
C GLU A 174 -3.03 15.36 -8.40
N MET A 175 -2.54 14.20 -8.87
CA MET A 175 -1.20 14.05 -9.44
C MET A 175 -1.03 14.82 -10.76
N ALA A 176 -2.07 14.89 -11.60
CA ALA A 176 -2.02 15.63 -12.85
C ALA A 176 -2.06 17.16 -12.65
N THR A 177 -2.55 17.65 -11.51
CA THR A 177 -2.64 19.09 -11.18
C THR A 177 -1.53 19.58 -10.26
N ALA A 178 -0.62 18.70 -9.81
CA ALA A 178 0.52 19.10 -8.99
C ALA A 178 1.51 19.91 -9.86
N PRO A 179 1.90 21.13 -9.48
CA PRO A 179 2.96 21.84 -10.16
C PRO A 179 4.23 20.98 -10.11
N LEU A 180 4.87 20.79 -11.27
CA LEU A 180 6.15 20.11 -11.35
C LEU A 180 7.11 20.74 -10.33
N PRO A 181 7.83 19.95 -9.51
CA PRO A 181 8.89 20.52 -8.70
C PRO A 181 9.86 21.19 -9.67
N GLN A 182 9.99 22.52 -9.55
CA GLN A 182 11.00 23.26 -10.28
C GLN A 182 12.33 22.67 -9.84
N VAL A 183 12.92 21.83 -10.69
CA VAL A 183 14.30 21.41 -10.54
C VAL A 183 15.14 22.67 -10.71
N ALA A 184 15.49 23.29 -9.58
CA ALA A 184 16.55 24.27 -9.55
C ALA A 184 17.83 23.54 -9.97
N PHE A 185 18.15 23.60 -11.27
CA PHE A 185 19.46 23.27 -11.78
C PHE A 185 20.42 24.33 -11.22
N VAL A 186 20.94 24.08 -10.03
CA VAL A 186 22.17 24.73 -9.56
C VAL A 186 23.32 24.14 -10.35
N THR A 187 23.55 24.65 -11.56
CA THR A 187 24.81 24.48 -12.27
C THR A 187 25.86 25.34 -11.59
N SER A 188 26.60 24.76 -10.65
CA SER A 188 27.86 25.35 -10.16
C SER A 188 28.77 24.22 -9.69
N ASN A 189 29.22 23.39 -10.63
CA ASN A 189 30.40 22.54 -10.46
C ASN A 189 31.43 22.94 -11.53
N PRO A 190 32.49 23.69 -11.18
CA PRO A 190 33.52 24.13 -12.13
C PRO A 190 34.58 23.04 -12.43
N ALA A 191 34.20 21.76 -12.44
CA ALA A 191 35.13 20.64 -12.53
C ALA A 191 34.90 19.70 -13.73
N LEU A 192 34.23 20.17 -14.78
CA LEU A 192 34.02 19.38 -16.01
C LEU A 192 34.20 20.23 -17.27
N ASP A 193 35.36 20.87 -17.41
CA ASP A 193 35.75 21.62 -18.62
C ASP A 193 37.11 21.18 -19.16
N GLN A 194 37.37 19.87 -19.11
CA GLN A 194 38.52 19.24 -19.78
C GLN A 194 38.07 17.95 -20.44
N LEU A 195 37.36 18.08 -21.56
CA LEU A 195 37.43 17.21 -22.74
C LEU A 195 36.42 17.70 -23.78
N GLN A 196 36.56 18.95 -24.18
CA GLN A 196 35.93 19.48 -25.37
C GLN A 196 37.04 19.83 -26.37
N ASN A 197 37.50 18.82 -27.11
CA ASN A 197 38.13 19.04 -28.41
C ASN A 197 38.07 17.77 -29.26
N GLY A 198 37.23 17.83 -30.29
CA GLY A 198 37.14 16.83 -31.36
C GLY A 198 36.01 15.83 -31.15
N PHE A 199 34.84 16.11 -31.73
CA PHE A 199 34.16 15.23 -32.69
C PHE A 199 32.78 15.83 -33.00
N SER A 200 32.73 16.67 -34.03
CA SER A 200 31.50 16.88 -34.79
C SER A 200 31.10 15.53 -35.42
N ARG A 201 29.97 14.95 -35.00
CA ARG A 201 29.18 14.06 -35.85
C ARG A 201 27.76 13.94 -35.32
N THR A 202 26.85 14.49 -36.11
CA THR A 202 25.43 14.11 -36.19
C THR A 202 25.30 12.60 -36.32
N LEU A 203 24.61 11.93 -35.40
CA LEU A 203 24.04 10.60 -35.63
C LEU A 203 22.71 10.46 -34.85
N SER A 204 21.69 10.11 -35.62
CA SER A 204 20.29 9.87 -35.27
C SER A 204 20.09 8.88 -34.12
N TYR A 205 19.22 9.25 -33.18
CA TYR A 205 18.70 8.36 -32.14
C TYR A 205 17.71 7.37 -32.77
N SER A 206 18.16 6.14 -33.01
CA SER A 206 17.30 4.99 -33.27
C SER A 206 16.85 4.40 -31.92
N ASP A 207 15.54 4.45 -31.70
CA ASP A 207 14.81 3.91 -30.55
C ASP A 207 14.94 2.37 -30.50
N PRO A 208 15.46 1.75 -29.42
CA PRO A 208 15.70 0.31 -29.36
C PRO A 208 14.51 -0.52 -28.83
N TYR A 209 13.27 0.00 -28.81
CA TYR A 209 12.12 -0.79 -28.33
C TYR A 209 10.97 -0.90 -29.34
N PRO A 210 10.87 -2.03 -30.07
CA PRO A 210 9.66 -2.38 -30.81
C PRO A 210 8.53 -2.71 -29.81
N LEU A 211 7.47 -1.92 -29.84
CA LEU A 211 6.13 -2.36 -29.45
C LEU A 211 5.69 -3.41 -30.47
N GLU A 212 5.49 -4.68 -30.09
CA GLU A 212 4.39 -5.54 -30.57
C GLU A 212 4.19 -6.80 -29.68
N GLU A 213 2.91 -7.11 -29.47
CA GLU A 213 2.26 -8.38 -29.16
C GLU A 213 2.88 -9.42 -28.19
N LEU A 214 2.22 -9.59 -27.04
CA LEU A 214 2.04 -10.91 -26.44
C LEU A 214 0.54 -11.20 -26.26
N CYS A 215 -0.03 -11.79 -27.31
CA CYS A 215 -1.22 -12.61 -27.23
C CYS A 215 -0.86 -13.98 -26.60
N ALA A 216 -1.90 -14.70 -26.18
CA ALA A 216 -1.93 -16.00 -25.51
C ALA A 216 -0.84 -17.02 -25.96
N THR A 217 -0.30 -17.86 -25.07
CA THR A 217 -1.01 -19.05 -24.60
C THR A 217 -0.40 -19.60 -23.31
N SER A 218 -1.31 -20.05 -22.45
CA SER A 218 -1.05 -20.85 -21.25
C SER A 218 -0.87 -22.30 -21.69
N GLU A 219 0.35 -22.84 -21.60
CA GLU A 219 0.53 -24.29 -21.55
C GLU A 219 0.81 -24.75 -20.12
N PHE A 220 0.02 -25.75 -19.77
CA PHE A 220 -0.20 -26.36 -18.48
C PHE A 220 0.77 -27.52 -18.36
N VAL A 221 1.69 -27.49 -17.38
CA VAL A 221 2.59 -28.62 -17.10
C VAL A 221 2.11 -29.34 -15.84
N PRO A 222 1.61 -30.58 -15.93
CA PRO A 222 1.30 -31.39 -14.75
C PRO A 222 2.58 -32.07 -14.25
N PHE A 223 2.83 -31.98 -12.95
CA PHE A 223 3.85 -32.78 -12.26
C PHE A 223 3.21 -34.10 -11.80
N GLN A 224 3.84 -35.23 -12.17
CA GLN A 224 3.69 -36.51 -11.48
C GLN A 224 4.41 -36.49 -10.14
#